data_AF-A0A7W2SAQ8-F1
#
_entry.id   AF-A0A7W2SAQ8-F1
#
_cell.length_a   1.000
_cell.length_b   1.000
_cell.length_c   1.000
_cell.angle_alpha   90.00
_cell.angle_beta   90.00
_cell.angle_gamma   90.00
#
_symmetry.space_group_name_H-M   'P 1'
#
loop_
_entity.id
_entity.type
_entity.pdbx_description
1 polymer ?
#
loop_
_entity_poly.entity_id
_entity_poly.type
_entity_poly.pdbx_seq_one_letter_code
_entity_poly.pdbx_strand_id
1 'polypeptide(L)'
;MTSEKEFTGHYKFLGLVEGESCQEKAYHAVPNEIDARTEARRQAYKLQANAIIFSQCVMIEADEAAKYCLASTVCYGRAYKVEQDKND
;
A
#
# COMPACT_ATOMS: atom_id res chain seq x y z
N MET A 1 -6.28 -8.26 -10.04
CA MET A 1 -5.78 -8.84 -8.78
C MET A 1 -4.51 -9.62 -9.11
N THR A 2 -3.35 -9.03 -8.87
CA THR A 2 -2.06 -9.68 -9.12
C THR A 2 -1.78 -10.67 -7.99
N SER A 3 -1.49 -11.92 -8.34
CA SER A 3 -1.31 -13.03 -7.39
C SER A 3 0.18 -13.26 -7.13
N GLU A 4 0.54 -13.86 -5.99
CA GLU A 4 1.93 -14.31 -5.73
C GLU A 4 2.48 -15.22 -6.84
N LYS A 5 1.59 -15.83 -7.63
CA LYS A 5 1.91 -16.63 -8.83
C LYS A 5 2.63 -15.86 -9.94
N GLU A 6 2.64 -14.53 -9.91
CA GLU A 6 3.38 -13.70 -10.86
C GLU A 6 4.87 -13.58 -10.50
N PHE A 7 5.27 -14.00 -9.30
CA PHE A 7 6.68 -13.98 -8.92
C PHE A 7 7.44 -15.10 -9.63
N THR A 8 8.37 -14.72 -10.50
CA THR A 8 9.31 -15.63 -11.15
C THR A 8 10.53 -15.81 -10.24
N GLY A 9 10.41 -16.63 -9.20
CA GLY A 9 11.49 -16.94 -8.27
C GLY A 9 11.02 -17.24 -6.85
N HIS A 10 11.98 -17.53 -5.96
CA HIS A 10 11.69 -17.66 -4.53
C HIS A 10 11.23 -16.33 -3.95
N TYR A 11 10.17 -16.37 -3.15
CA TYR A 11 9.65 -15.17 -2.50
C TYR A 11 9.44 -15.41 -1.01
N LYS A 12 9.66 -14.36 -0.22
CA LYS A 12 9.47 -14.34 1.22
C LYS A 12 8.49 -13.24 1.59
N PHE A 13 7.42 -13.60 2.29
CA PHE A 13 6.52 -12.62 2.89
C PHE A 13 7.25 -11.88 4.01
N LEU A 14 7.24 -10.54 3.97
CA LEU A 14 7.89 -9.69 4.97
C LEU A 14 6.88 -9.10 5.96
N GLY A 15 5.66 -8.79 5.52
CA GLY A 15 4.65 -8.23 6.39
C GLY A 15 3.47 -7.60 5.66
N LEU A 16 2.47 -7.20 6.44
CA LEU A 16 1.39 -6.34 5.98
C LEU A 16 1.86 -4.89 5.95
N VAL A 17 1.45 -4.16 4.93
CA VAL A 17 1.71 -2.73 4.78
C VAL A 17 0.42 -2.03 4.43
N GLU A 18 0.29 -0.83 4.93
CA GLU A 18 -0.82 0.06 4.65
C GLU A 18 -0.28 1.42 4.23
N GLY A 19 -1.09 2.14 3.47
CA GLY A 19 -0.80 3.51 3.09
C GLY A 19 -2.09 4.30 3.02
N GLU A 20 -2.04 5.52 3.52
CA GLU A 20 -3.19 6.41 3.65
C GLU A 20 -2.95 7.67 2.81
N SER A 21 -4.00 8.12 2.15
CA SER A 21 -4.13 9.47 1.61
C SER A 21 -5.20 10.17 2.43
N CYS A 22 -4.84 11.20 3.19
CA CYS A 22 -5.76 11.90 4.09
C CYS A 22 -6.04 13.32 3.59
N GLN A 23 -7.31 13.71 3.61
CA GLN A 23 -7.75 15.08 3.43
C GLN A 23 -8.11 15.67 4.80
N GLU A 24 -7.18 16.41 5.40
CA GLU A 24 -7.39 17.03 6.70
C GLU A 24 -8.41 18.18 6.67
N LYS A 25 -8.51 18.89 5.55
CA LYS A 25 -9.36 20.08 5.39
C LYS A 25 -10.12 20.03 4.06
N ALA A 26 -11.32 20.59 4.03
CA ALA A 26 -12.20 20.53 2.86
C ALA A 26 -11.58 21.13 1.57
N TYR A 27 -10.60 22.03 1.71
CA TYR A 27 -9.89 22.66 0.59
C TYR A 27 -8.52 22.01 0.30
N HIS A 28 -8.11 20.99 1.06
CA HIS A 28 -6.94 20.17 0.72
C HIS A 28 -7.29 19.20 -0.42
N ALA A 29 -6.26 18.60 -1.01
CA ALA A 29 -6.42 17.58 -2.04
C ALA A 29 -7.31 16.45 -1.53
N VAL A 30 -8.25 16.03 -2.38
CA VAL A 30 -9.14 14.90 -2.10
C VAL A 30 -8.30 13.63 -2.01
N PRO A 31 -8.61 12.71 -1.07
CA PRO A 31 -7.92 11.44 -0.94
C PRO A 31 -7.98 10.67 -2.25
N ASN A 32 -6.88 10.02 -2.61
CA ASN A 32 -6.85 9.19 -3.79
C ASN A 32 -6.00 7.93 -3.58
N GLU A 33 -6.32 6.91 -4.36
CA GLU A 33 -5.64 5.61 -4.28
C GLU A 33 -4.17 5.68 -4.71
N ILE A 34 -3.80 6.61 -5.58
CA ILE A 34 -2.42 6.69 -6.11
C ILE A 34 -1.46 7.07 -4.98
N ASP A 35 -1.83 8.06 -4.18
CA ASP A 35 -1.05 8.53 -3.04
C ASP A 35 -1.02 7.46 -1.93
N ALA A 36 -2.18 6.87 -1.62
CA ALA A 36 -2.28 5.79 -0.64
C ALA A 36 -1.41 4.58 -1.02
N ARG A 37 -1.43 4.16 -2.30
CA ARG A 37 -0.55 3.09 -2.80
C ARG A 37 0.91 3.48 -2.79
N THR A 38 1.22 4.75 -3.04
CA THR A 38 2.59 5.26 -2.99
C THR A 38 3.13 5.22 -1.56
N GLU A 39 2.31 5.59 -0.58
CA GLU A 39 2.69 5.49 0.83
C GLU A 39 2.87 4.03 1.26
N ALA A 40 1.95 3.13 0.88
CA ALA A 40 2.09 1.70 1.15
C ALA A 40 3.38 1.11 0.57
N ARG A 41 3.81 1.57 -0.62
CA ARG A 41 5.12 1.21 -1.20
C ARG A 41 6.29 1.72 -0.38
N ARG A 42 6.21 2.93 0.18
CA ARG A 42 7.25 3.46 1.09
C ARG A 42 7.37 2.59 2.34
N GLN A 43 6.24 2.16 2.91
CA GLN A 43 6.25 1.25 4.06
C GLN A 43 6.83 -0.12 3.70
N ALA A 44 6.47 -0.67 2.54
CA ALA A 44 7.09 -1.90 2.02
C ALA A 44 8.61 -1.76 1.85
N TYR A 45 9.07 -0.62 1.33
CA TYR A 45 10.49 -0.33 1.18
C TYR A 45 11.22 -0.27 2.53
N LYS A 46 10.61 0.32 3.58
CA LYS A 46 11.17 0.30 4.95
C LYS A 46 11.33 -1.12 5.49
N LEU A 47 10.45 -2.04 5.10
CA LEU A 47 10.57 -3.47 5.39
C LEU A 47 11.57 -4.19 4.47
N GLN A 48 12.31 -3.46 3.63
CA GLN A 48 13.25 -4.00 2.63
C GLN A 48 12.59 -4.88 1.55
N ALA A 49 11.27 -4.77 1.38
CA ALA A 49 10.53 -5.43 0.32
C ALA A 49 10.88 -4.82 -1.05
N ASN A 50 10.87 -5.65 -2.09
CA ASN A 50 10.96 -5.23 -3.48
C ASN A 50 9.68 -5.51 -4.27
N ALA A 51 8.69 -6.16 -3.66
CA ALA A 51 7.38 -6.38 -4.24
C ALA A 51 6.26 -6.10 -3.23
N ILE A 52 5.12 -5.63 -3.74
CA ILE A 52 3.89 -5.42 -2.97
C ILE A 52 2.70 -5.91 -3.78
N ILE A 53 1.84 -6.71 -3.15
CA ILE A 53 0.55 -7.10 -3.71
C ILE A 53 -0.54 -6.36 -2.95
N PHE A 54 -1.22 -5.45 -3.63
CA PHE A 54 -2.37 -4.73 -3.06
C PHE A 54 -3.58 -5.64 -2.99
N SER A 55 -4.22 -5.70 -1.82
CA SER A 55 -5.46 -6.45 -1.62
C SER A 55 -6.67 -5.60 -1.98
N GLN A 56 -6.79 -4.43 -1.35
CA GLN A 56 -7.90 -3.50 -1.55
C GLN A 56 -7.50 -2.07 -1.16
N CYS A 57 -8.18 -1.11 -1.79
CA CYS A 57 -8.20 0.28 -1.37
C CYS A 57 -9.63 0.61 -0.95
N VAL A 58 -9.78 1.30 0.18
CA VAL A 58 -11.06 1.66 0.75
C VAL A 58 -11.08 3.17 0.97
N MET A 59 -12.12 3.82 0.49
CA MET A 59 -12.40 5.22 0.79
C MET A 59 -13.26 5.29 2.05
N ILE A 60 -12.83 6.10 3.01
CA ILE A 60 -13.52 6.36 4.26
C ILE A 60 -13.98 7.81 4.19
N GLU A 61 -15.27 8.00 3.93
CA GLU A 61 -15.93 9.30 3.98
C GLU A 61 -16.34 9.56 5.44
N ALA A 62 -15.86 10.65 6.04
CA ALA A 62 -15.96 10.93 7.48
C ALA A 62 -15.26 9.86 8.33
N ASP A 63 -13.94 9.99 8.44
CA ASP A 63 -13.13 9.07 9.24
C ASP A 63 -13.36 9.31 10.75
N GLU A 64 -14.44 8.73 11.30
CA GLU A 64 -14.73 8.81 12.74
C GLU A 64 -13.63 8.12 13.57
N ALA A 65 -12.84 7.23 12.97
CA ALA A 65 -11.72 6.53 13.59
C ALA A 65 -10.43 7.36 13.55
N ALA A 66 -10.09 7.92 12.39
CA ALA A 66 -9.00 8.89 12.23
C ALA A 66 -9.53 10.29 12.52
N LYS A 67 -9.65 10.65 13.80
CA LYS A 67 -10.11 11.94 14.36
C LYS A 67 -9.50 13.23 13.73
N TYR A 68 -8.65 13.12 12.72
CA TYR A 68 -7.93 14.18 12.03
C TYR A 68 -8.26 14.30 10.52
N CYS A 69 -8.86 13.29 9.87
CA CYS A 69 -9.17 13.33 8.43
C CYS A 69 -10.66 13.58 8.18
N LEU A 70 -11.00 14.55 7.32
CA LEU A 70 -12.37 14.69 6.80
C LEU A 70 -12.75 13.53 5.89
N ALA A 71 -11.80 13.09 5.07
CA ALA A 71 -11.90 11.88 4.27
C ALA A 71 -10.51 11.25 4.16
N SER A 72 -10.46 9.93 4.06
CA SER A 72 -9.22 9.20 3.84
C SER A 72 -9.42 8.10 2.79
N THR A 73 -8.34 7.74 2.10
CA THR A 73 -8.29 6.54 1.27
C THR A 73 -7.14 5.69 1.77
N VAL A 74 -7.45 4.50 2.24
CA VAL A 74 -6.47 3.57 2.80
C VAL A 74 -6.32 2.38 1.86
N CYS A 75 -5.10 2.09 1.46
CA CYS A 75 -4.75 0.94 0.64
C CYS A 75 -3.95 -0.07 1.45
N TYR A 76 -4.43 -1.31 1.47
CA TYR A 76 -3.78 -2.42 2.14
C TYR A 76 -3.01 -3.27 1.13
N GLY A 77 -1.84 -3.73 1.54
CA GLY A 77 -0.98 -4.55 0.73
C GLY A 77 -0.15 -5.53 1.55
N ARG A 78 0.33 -6.56 0.88
CA ARG A 78 1.29 -7.53 1.41
C ARG A 78 2.65 -7.26 0.78
N ALA A 79 3.67 -7.11 1.61
CA ALA A 79 5.02 -6.82 1.19
C ALA A 79 5.85 -8.12 1.12
N TYR A 80 6.61 -8.27 0.04
CA TYR A 80 7.41 -9.46 -0.23
C TYR A 80 8.83 -9.09 -0.64
N LYS A 81 9.77 -9.99 -0.31
CA LYS A 81 11.09 -10.06 -0.93
C LYS A 81 11.06 -11.16 -1.99
N VAL A 82 11.18 -10.79 -3.26
CA VAL A 82 11.33 -11.72 -4.37
C VAL A 82 12.81 -11.79 -4.71
N GLU A 83 13.38 -12.98 -4.63
CA GLU A 83 14.71 -13.27 -5.15
C GLU A 83 14.61 -13.32 -6.67
N GLN A 84 15.35 -12.44 -7.35
CA GLN A 84 15.49 -12.54 -8.79
C GLN A 84 16.49 -13.65 -9.07
N ASP A 85 16.05 -14.74 -9.70
CA ASP A 85 16.97 -15.70 -10.28
C ASP A 85 17.84 -14.93 -11.28
N LYS A 86 19.13 -14.81 -10.99
CA LYS A 86 20.11 -14.26 -11.93
C LYS A 86 20.19 -15.22 -13.11
N ASN A 87 19.40 -14.98 -14.15
CA ASN A 87 19.73 -15.46 -15.47
C ASN A 87 20.83 -14.53 -16.01
N ASP A 88 22.09 -14.86 -15.68
CA ASP A 88 23.29 -14.43 -16.42
C ASP A 88 23.30 -15.12 -17.80
#